data_AF-A0A9W4PSI4-F1
#
_entry.id   AF-A0A9W4PSI4-F1
#
_cell.length_a   1.000
_cell.length_b   1.000
_cell.length_c   1.000
_cell.angle_alpha   90.00
_cell.angle_beta   90.00
_cell.angle_gamma   90.00
#
_symmetry.space_group_name_H-M   'P 1'
#
loop_
_entity.id
_entity.type
_entity.pdbx_description
1 polymer ?
#
loop_
_entity_poly.entity_id
_entity_poly.type
_entity_poly.pdbx_seq_one_letter_code
_entity_poly.pdbx_strand_id
1 'polypeptide(L)'
;MRRWGVIGAAVAMATAACQQIQHSSDIAQPIGQSVTAGVGDVIFRADEKKSMPNAFGRADLFGRTTTTGMTAVQYGGLRNGNALLVRSGVDIQSNQTTMNSTPIYVPTQQTTSVSGWVGTTPVMGTASSSGGYLAPPIGAQGYSAARATIPIEVDWRKNPAVPMSGRTLYIENATPTSITYSIR
;
A
#
# COMPACT_ATOMS: atom_id res chain seq x y z
N MET A 1 26.02 40.58 35.67
CA MET A 1 25.53 39.20 35.92
C MET A 1 24.37 38.92 34.97
N ARG A 2 24.58 38.05 33.96
CA ARG A 2 23.63 37.66 32.90
C ARG A 2 22.80 36.48 33.37
N ARG A 3 21.45 36.53 33.38
CA ARG A 3 20.56 35.33 33.37
C ARG A 3 19.10 35.65 33.01
N TRP A 4 18.80 36.05 31.77
CA TRP A 4 17.42 36.02 31.26
C TRP A 4 17.46 35.64 29.78
N GLY A 5 17.08 34.42 29.44
CA GLY A 5 17.12 33.95 28.05
C GLY A 5 17.00 32.45 27.88
N VAL A 6 16.13 31.77 28.60
CA VAL A 6 15.84 30.34 28.34
C VAL A 6 14.39 29.98 28.70
N ILE A 7 13.38 30.71 28.18
CA ILE A 7 11.97 30.24 28.27
C ILE A 7 11.19 30.57 26.98
N GLY A 8 11.84 30.52 25.81
CA GLY A 8 11.19 30.82 24.52
C GLY A 8 11.20 29.70 23.48
N ALA A 9 11.98 28.64 23.68
CA ALA A 9 12.34 27.71 22.60
C ALA A 9 11.81 26.27 22.76
N ALA A 10 10.85 26.03 23.66
CA ALA A 10 10.35 24.67 23.92
C ALA A 10 8.93 24.39 23.37
N VAL A 11 8.19 25.40 22.88
CA VAL A 11 6.77 25.22 22.49
C VAL A 11 6.57 25.08 20.97
N ALA A 12 7.59 25.37 20.14
CA ALA A 12 7.46 25.37 18.68
C ALA A 12 7.74 24.02 17.99
N MET A 13 8.12 22.96 18.71
CA MET A 13 8.48 21.66 18.11
C MET A 13 7.38 20.58 18.16
N ALA A 14 6.16 20.90 18.60
CA ALA A 14 5.09 19.92 18.76
C ALA A 14 4.12 19.78 17.56
N THR A 15 4.30 20.54 16.47
CA THR A 15 3.30 20.59 15.38
C THR A 15 3.60 19.73 14.14
N ALA A 16 4.70 18.96 14.12
CA ALA A 16 5.10 18.18 12.93
C ALA A 16 4.50 16.76 12.83
N ALA A 17 3.57 16.36 13.70
CA ALA A 17 3.01 15.00 13.70
C ALA A 17 1.70 14.84 12.89
N CYS A 18 1.35 15.79 12.02
CA CYS A 18 0.24 15.67 11.08
C CYS A 18 0.69 15.05 9.75
N GLN A 19 0.94 13.74 9.72
CA GLN A 19 1.09 13.01 8.45
C GLN A 19 -0.29 12.50 8.02
N GLN A 20 -0.83 13.10 6.96
CA GLN A 20 -2.09 12.73 6.32
C GLN A 20 -1.92 11.37 5.59
N ILE A 21 -3.00 10.58 5.47
CA ILE A 21 -2.97 9.30 4.74
C ILE A 21 -2.58 9.60 3.28
N GLN A 22 -1.43 9.07 2.86
CA GLN A 22 -0.92 9.25 1.51
C GLN A 22 -1.40 8.12 0.61
N HIS A 23 -1.89 8.50 -0.57
CA HIS A 23 -2.17 7.61 -1.68
C HIS A 23 -0.97 7.64 -2.63
N SER A 24 -0.47 6.48 -3.02
CA SER A 24 0.64 6.35 -3.98
C SER A 24 0.25 5.41 -5.10
N SER A 25 0.74 5.69 -6.31
CA SER A 25 0.60 4.82 -7.48
C SER A 25 1.96 4.27 -7.91
N ASP A 26 2.08 2.95 -8.00
CA ASP A 26 3.28 2.28 -8.52
C ASP A 26 3.03 1.82 -9.97
N ILE A 27 3.99 2.07 -10.86
CA ILE A 27 3.91 1.71 -12.28
C ILE A 27 4.91 0.61 -12.59
N ALA A 28 4.44 -0.47 -13.21
CA ALA A 28 5.26 -1.66 -13.48
C ALA A 28 6.14 -1.52 -14.74
N GLN A 29 5.83 -0.58 -15.64
CA GLN A 29 6.52 -0.43 -16.92
C GLN A 29 7.81 0.41 -16.83
N PRO A 30 8.80 0.14 -17.70
CA PRO A 30 10.00 0.97 -17.85
C PRO A 30 9.64 2.43 -18.17
N ILE A 31 10.28 3.37 -17.46
CA ILE A 31 10.03 4.81 -17.61
C ILE A 31 11.07 5.39 -18.57
N GLY A 32 10.65 6.26 -19.48
CA GLY A 32 11.55 6.95 -20.41
C GLY A 32 12.15 6.08 -21.52
N GLN A 33 11.73 4.83 -21.64
CA GLN A 33 12.13 3.92 -22.73
C GLN A 33 10.96 3.68 -23.68
N SER A 34 11.26 3.58 -24.97
CA SER A 34 10.28 3.16 -25.98
C SER A 34 10.09 1.64 -25.91
N VAL A 35 8.85 1.21 -25.70
CA VAL A 35 8.45 -0.19 -25.58
C VAL A 35 7.41 -0.50 -26.64
N THR A 36 7.50 -1.69 -27.23
CA THR A 36 6.51 -2.19 -28.19
C THR A 36 5.64 -3.24 -27.53
N ALA A 37 4.33 -3.15 -27.76
CA ALA A 37 3.33 -4.09 -27.26
C ALA A 37 2.35 -4.48 -28.37
N GLY A 38 1.77 -5.67 -28.27
CA GLY A 38 0.75 -6.18 -29.19
C GLY A 38 -0.67 -5.75 -28.82
N VAL A 39 -1.64 -6.13 -29.66
CA VAL A 39 -3.07 -6.00 -29.33
C VAL A 39 -3.42 -6.94 -28.17
N GLY A 40 -4.12 -6.40 -27.17
CA GLY A 40 -4.48 -7.09 -25.92
C GLY A 40 -3.44 -6.95 -24.82
N ASP A 41 -2.22 -6.49 -25.13
CA ASP A 41 -1.17 -6.30 -24.14
C ASP A 41 -1.44 -5.07 -23.27
N VAL A 42 -1.04 -5.16 -22.00
CA VAL A 42 -1.11 -4.06 -21.03
C VAL A 42 0.05 -3.11 -21.26
N ILE A 43 -0.25 -1.93 -21.79
CA ILE A 43 0.74 -0.88 -22.07
C ILE A 43 0.99 0.04 -20.87
N PHE A 44 0.03 0.09 -19.94
CA PHE A 44 0.17 0.85 -18.71
C PHE A 44 -0.56 0.14 -17.58
N ARG A 45 0.09 0.05 -16.41
CA ARG A 45 -0.53 -0.45 -15.19
C ARG A 45 -0.07 0.39 -14.02
N ALA A 46 -1.04 0.90 -13.28
CA ALA A 46 -0.82 1.58 -12.02
C ALA A 46 -1.55 0.83 -10.91
N ASP A 47 -0.81 0.38 -9.91
CA ASP A 47 -1.40 -0.17 -8.68
C ASP A 47 -1.59 0.99 -7.69
N GLU A 48 -2.82 1.20 -7.21
CA GLU A 48 -3.15 2.21 -6.23
C GLU A 48 -2.97 1.64 -4.81
N LYS A 49 -2.20 2.32 -3.97
CA LYS A 49 -1.95 1.93 -2.58
C LYS A 49 -2.33 3.06 -1.63
N LYS A 50 -2.92 2.72 -0.48
CA LYS A 50 -3.10 3.64 0.66
C LYS A 50 -2.29 3.19 1.86
N SER A 51 -1.82 4.13 2.66
CA SER A 51 -1.28 3.81 3.99
C SER A 51 -2.36 3.19 4.87
N MET A 52 -2.04 2.11 5.58
CA MET A 52 -3.01 1.53 6.52
C MET A 52 -3.27 2.50 7.68
N PRO A 53 -4.53 2.61 8.16
CA PRO A 53 -4.82 3.39 9.35
C PRO A 53 -4.29 2.66 10.59
N ASN A 54 -3.63 3.41 11.47
CA ASN A 54 -3.22 2.99 12.80
C ASN A 54 -4.37 3.14 13.82
N ALA A 55 -4.12 2.75 15.08
CA ALA A 55 -5.12 2.80 16.16
C ALA A 55 -5.72 4.21 16.43
N PHE A 56 -5.08 5.28 15.92
CA PHE A 56 -5.55 6.66 16.01
C PHE A 56 -6.11 7.20 14.68
N GLY A 57 -6.37 6.33 13.70
CA GLY A 57 -6.90 6.70 12.38
C GLY A 57 -5.90 7.42 11.47
N ARG A 58 -4.60 7.41 11.81
CA ARG A 58 -3.53 8.08 11.06
C ARG A 58 -2.72 7.06 10.24
N ALA A 59 -1.90 7.55 9.30
CA ALA A 59 -1.00 6.67 8.54
C ALA A 59 -0.14 5.82 9.51
N ASP A 60 0.04 4.54 9.17
CA ASP A 60 0.84 3.62 9.97
C ASP A 60 2.25 4.17 10.20
N LEU A 61 2.68 4.20 11.47
CA LEU A 61 4.03 4.60 11.86
C LEU A 61 5.10 3.63 11.30
N PHE A 62 4.70 2.39 11.01
CA PHE A 62 5.55 1.35 10.43
C PHE A 62 5.56 1.36 8.89
N GLY A 63 4.95 2.37 8.24
CA GLY A 63 5.03 2.56 6.79
C GLY A 63 4.32 1.50 5.95
N ARG A 64 3.44 0.69 6.55
CA ARG A 64 2.76 -0.37 5.82
C ARG A 64 1.60 0.16 4.99
N THR A 65 1.49 -0.33 3.76
CA THR A 65 0.47 0.06 2.78
C THR A 65 -0.44 -1.12 2.43
N THR A 66 -1.69 -0.83 2.08
CA THR A 66 -2.64 -1.80 1.51
C THR A 66 -3.03 -1.36 0.09
N THR A 67 -3.15 -2.32 -0.82
CA THR A 67 -3.58 -2.06 -2.20
C THR A 67 -5.06 -1.70 -2.20
N THR A 68 -5.41 -0.56 -2.79
CA THR A 68 -6.78 -0.02 -2.88
C THR A 68 -7.39 -0.11 -4.26
N GLY A 69 -6.58 -0.45 -5.25
CA GLY A 69 -7.09 -0.62 -6.60
C GLY A 69 -5.99 -0.84 -7.61
N MET A 70 -6.41 -1.02 -8.85
CA MET A 70 -5.55 -1.13 -10.01
C MET A 70 -6.23 -0.40 -11.17
N THR A 71 -5.45 0.33 -11.94
CA THR A 71 -5.84 0.79 -13.28
C THR A 71 -4.89 0.17 -14.31
N ALA A 72 -5.46 -0.48 -15.33
CA ALA A 72 -4.72 -1.02 -16.45
C ALA A 72 -5.21 -0.40 -17.76
N VAL A 73 -4.30 -0.20 -18.70
CA VAL A 73 -4.61 0.24 -20.06
C VAL A 73 -4.04 -0.78 -21.01
N GLN A 74 -4.88 -1.27 -21.90
CA GLN A 74 -4.52 -2.22 -22.92
C GLN A 74 -4.61 -1.59 -24.31
N TYR A 75 -3.80 -2.08 -25.23
CA TYR A 75 -3.91 -1.69 -26.63
C TYR A 75 -4.99 -2.51 -27.34
N GLY A 76 -6.00 -1.85 -27.87
CA GLY A 76 -7.13 -2.46 -28.57
C GLY A 76 -7.00 -2.49 -30.10
N GLY A 77 -5.86 -2.05 -30.65
CA GLY A 77 -5.64 -1.94 -32.10
C GLY A 77 -5.98 -0.56 -32.65
N LEU A 78 -6.24 -0.50 -33.96
CA LEU A 78 -6.67 0.73 -34.62
C LEU A 78 -8.18 0.76 -34.83
N ARG A 79 -8.79 1.93 -34.58
CA ARG A 79 -10.17 2.23 -34.92
C ARG A 79 -10.22 3.52 -35.73
N ASN A 80 -10.73 3.48 -36.96
CA ASN A 80 -10.78 4.64 -37.85
C ASN A 80 -9.42 5.36 -38.04
N GLY A 81 -8.31 4.61 -37.97
CA GLY A 81 -6.95 5.15 -38.07
C GLY A 81 -6.37 5.70 -36.75
N ASN A 82 -7.16 5.75 -35.68
CA ASN A 82 -6.76 6.16 -34.33
C ASN A 82 -6.37 4.94 -33.48
N ALA A 83 -5.48 5.13 -32.51
CA ALA A 83 -5.13 4.10 -31.54
C ALA A 83 -6.28 3.92 -30.54
N LEU A 84 -6.81 2.70 -30.44
CA LEU A 84 -7.82 2.35 -29.45
C LEU A 84 -7.10 1.86 -28.19
N LEU A 85 -7.29 2.56 -27.09
CA LEU A 85 -6.82 2.14 -25.77
C LEU A 85 -8.03 1.73 -24.93
N VAL A 86 -7.89 0.65 -24.17
CA VAL A 86 -8.96 0.15 -23.30
C VAL A 86 -8.50 0.30 -21.86
N ARG A 87 -9.09 1.25 -21.14
CA ARG A 87 -8.82 1.45 -19.71
C ARG A 87 -9.78 0.56 -18.91
N SER A 88 -9.24 -0.32 -18.10
CA SER A 88 -9.96 -1.10 -17.10
C SER A 88 -9.41 -0.82 -15.72
N GLY A 89 -10.22 -1.04 -14.70
CA GLY A 89 -9.78 -0.86 -13.33
C GLY A 89 -10.54 -1.72 -12.36
N VAL A 90 -9.96 -1.88 -11.18
CA VAL A 90 -10.56 -2.58 -10.06
C VAL A 90 -10.37 -1.72 -8.83
N ASP A 91 -11.45 -1.48 -8.10
CA ASP A 91 -11.44 -0.90 -6.76
C ASP A 91 -11.39 -2.00 -5.73
N ILE A 92 -10.47 -1.88 -4.79
CA ILE A 92 -10.34 -2.78 -3.66
C ILE A 92 -10.62 -1.98 -2.39
N GLN A 93 -11.79 -2.20 -1.82
CA GLN A 93 -12.13 -1.64 -0.52
C GLN A 93 -11.84 -2.70 0.55
N SER A 94 -10.90 -2.40 1.42
CA SER A 94 -10.49 -3.26 2.54
C SER A 94 -10.55 -2.50 3.86
N ASN A 95 -10.98 -3.20 4.92
CA ASN A 95 -10.95 -2.72 6.30
C ASN A 95 -9.61 -3.03 7.00
N GLN A 96 -8.55 -3.26 6.22
CA GLN A 96 -7.22 -3.53 6.76
C GLN A 96 -6.66 -2.33 7.55
N THR A 97 -6.19 -2.61 8.76
CA THR A 97 -5.59 -1.65 9.69
C THR A 97 -4.27 -2.20 10.22
N THR A 98 -3.44 -1.34 10.77
CA THR A 98 -2.23 -1.74 11.51
C THR A 98 -2.58 -2.77 12.59
N MET A 99 -3.70 -2.62 13.29
CA MET A 99 -4.06 -3.46 14.43
C MET A 99 -4.57 -4.86 14.04
N ASN A 100 -5.30 -5.00 12.93
CA ASN A 100 -5.79 -6.32 12.48
C ASN A 100 -4.77 -7.10 11.64
N SER A 101 -3.67 -6.45 11.23
CA SER A 101 -2.60 -7.04 10.42
C SER A 101 -1.31 -7.29 11.20
N THR A 102 -1.26 -6.99 12.51
CA THR A 102 -0.08 -7.22 13.35
C THR A 102 -0.32 -8.38 14.30
N PRO A 103 0.57 -9.39 14.35
CA PRO A 103 0.52 -10.43 15.37
C PRO A 103 0.68 -9.82 16.78
N ILE A 104 -0.07 -10.33 17.75
CA ILE A 104 -0.01 -9.86 19.14
C ILE A 104 0.78 -10.88 19.96
N TYR A 105 1.82 -10.43 20.67
CA TYR A 105 2.53 -11.26 21.65
C TYR A 105 1.76 -11.27 22.97
N VAL A 106 1.35 -12.46 23.41
CA VAL A 106 0.64 -12.66 24.68
C VAL A 106 1.60 -13.33 25.67
N PRO A 107 2.14 -12.59 26.66
CA PRO A 107 3.00 -13.17 27.68
C PRO A 107 2.16 -14.03 28.63
N THR A 108 2.71 -15.18 29.02
CA THR A 108 2.13 -16.06 30.04
C THR A 108 3.12 -16.19 31.20
N GLN A 109 2.64 -15.97 32.42
CA GLN A 109 3.42 -16.23 33.63
C GLN A 109 2.67 -17.28 34.45
N GLN A 110 3.37 -18.35 34.80
CA GLN A 110 2.87 -19.41 35.65
C GLN A 110 3.74 -19.48 36.90
N THR A 111 3.11 -19.35 38.07
CA THR A 111 3.78 -19.57 39.34
C THR A 111 3.28 -20.87 39.93
N THR A 112 4.18 -21.82 40.13
CA THR A 112 3.91 -23.10 40.78
C THR A 112 4.46 -23.05 42.19
N SER A 113 3.59 -23.13 43.19
CA SER A 113 3.97 -23.30 44.59
C SER A 113 3.92 -24.77 44.96
N VAL A 114 5.02 -25.30 45.47
CA VAL A 114 5.12 -26.66 46.02
C VAL A 114 5.32 -26.53 47.53
N SER A 115 4.48 -27.20 48.30
CA SER A 115 4.64 -27.34 49.74
C SER A 115 4.55 -28.81 50.12
N GLY A 116 5.44 -29.26 51.01
CA GLY A 116 5.49 -30.66 51.44
C GLY A 116 6.29 -30.81 52.73
N TRP A 117 6.61 -32.05 53.08
CA TRP A 117 7.37 -32.38 54.29
C TRP A 117 8.52 -33.31 53.95
N VAL A 118 9.68 -33.08 54.55
CA VAL A 118 10.81 -34.04 54.57
C VAL A 118 10.97 -34.48 56.02
N GLY A 119 10.47 -35.68 56.34
CA GLY A 119 10.33 -36.11 57.74
C GLY A 119 9.35 -35.20 58.49
N THR A 120 9.80 -34.57 59.58
CA THR A 120 9.02 -33.60 60.39
C THR A 120 9.27 -32.13 60.01
N THR A 121 10.06 -31.85 58.98
CA THR A 121 10.38 -30.47 58.56
C THR A 121 9.53 -30.06 57.36
N PRO A 122 8.75 -28.97 57.44
CA PRO A 122 8.00 -28.47 56.29
C PRO A 122 8.93 -27.81 55.29
N VAL A 123 8.73 -28.10 54.01
CA VAL A 123 9.44 -27.48 52.89
C VAL A 123 8.46 -26.77 51.98
N MET A 124 8.83 -25.58 51.53
CA MET A 124 8.05 -24.81 50.57
C MET A 124 8.99 -24.27 49.49
N GLY A 125 8.53 -24.29 48.25
CA GLY A 125 9.25 -23.75 47.11
C GLY A 125 8.26 -23.11 46.14
N THR A 126 8.68 -22.02 45.51
CA THR A 126 7.94 -21.39 44.43
C THR A 126 8.83 -21.38 43.20
N ALA A 127 8.28 -21.82 42.07
CA ALA A 127 8.92 -21.72 40.77
C ALA A 127 8.04 -20.86 39.87
N SER A 128 8.60 -19.83 39.27
CA SER A 128 7.92 -19.02 38.27
C SER A 128 8.49 -19.34 36.89
N SER A 129 7.61 -19.70 35.96
CA SER A 129 7.94 -19.90 34.55
C SER A 129 7.28 -18.80 33.73
N SER A 130 8.06 -18.13 32.90
CA SER A 130 7.57 -17.15 31.93
C SER A 130 7.65 -17.73 30.52
N GLY A 131 6.56 -17.64 29.79
CA GLY A 131 6.48 -17.96 28.37
C GLY A 131 5.67 -16.90 27.64
N GLY A 132 5.33 -17.19 26.40
CA GLY A 132 4.38 -16.40 25.65
C GLY A 132 4.09 -17.05 24.31
N TYR A 133 2.99 -16.64 23.69
CA TYR A 133 2.63 -17.09 22.35
C TYR A 133 2.33 -15.90 21.45
N LEU A 134 2.60 -16.06 20.16
CA LEU A 134 2.24 -15.09 19.14
C LEU A 134 0.86 -15.44 18.61
N ALA A 135 -0.13 -14.61 18.91
CA ALA A 135 -1.45 -14.71 18.30
C ALA A 135 -1.37 -14.19 16.85
N PRO A 136 -1.86 -14.95 15.85
CA PRO A 136 -1.85 -14.51 14.47
C PRO A 136 -2.76 -13.30 14.27
N PRO A 137 -2.53 -12.50 13.21
CA PRO A 137 -3.43 -11.39 12.87
C PRO A 137 -4.84 -11.90 12.62
N ILE A 138 -5.84 -11.11 13.03
CA ILE A 138 -7.28 -11.44 12.92
C ILE A 138 -7.74 -11.46 11.45
N GLY A 139 -6.90 -10.94 10.54
CA GLY A 139 -7.19 -10.85 9.12
C GLY A 139 -8.05 -9.62 8.80
N ALA A 140 -8.00 -9.19 7.54
CA ALA A 140 -8.83 -8.13 7.01
C ALA A 140 -9.77 -8.68 5.95
N GLN A 141 -10.99 -8.15 5.92
CA GLN A 141 -11.94 -8.45 4.86
C GLN A 141 -11.92 -7.31 3.84
N GLY A 142 -11.97 -7.69 2.57
CA GLY A 142 -12.08 -6.73 1.48
C GLY A 142 -12.95 -7.28 0.37
N TYR A 143 -13.53 -6.37 -0.40
CA TYR A 143 -14.22 -6.70 -1.63
C TYR A 143 -13.61 -5.92 -2.78
N SER A 144 -13.58 -6.55 -3.95
CA SER A 144 -13.14 -5.94 -5.19
C SER A 144 -14.33 -5.65 -6.08
N ALA A 145 -14.43 -4.42 -6.58
CA ALA A 145 -15.41 -4.03 -7.57
C ALA A 145 -14.70 -3.69 -8.89
N ALA A 146 -15.12 -4.28 -9.99
CA ALA A 146 -14.63 -3.89 -11.31
C ALA A 146 -15.17 -2.50 -11.66
N ARG A 147 -14.30 -1.60 -12.11
CA ARG A 147 -14.69 -0.33 -12.72
C ARG A 147 -15.14 -0.57 -14.16
N ALA A 148 -16.01 0.31 -14.65
CA ALA A 148 -16.41 0.29 -16.05
C ALA A 148 -15.19 0.42 -16.98
N THR A 149 -15.15 -0.43 -17.99
CA THR A 149 -14.13 -0.36 -19.04
C THR A 149 -14.42 0.84 -19.93
N ILE A 150 -13.43 1.72 -20.10
CA ILE A 150 -13.56 2.95 -20.89
C ILE A 150 -12.66 2.82 -22.13
N PRO A 151 -13.24 2.78 -23.35
CA PRO A 151 -12.46 2.91 -24.58
C PRO A 151 -12.02 4.36 -24.77
N ILE A 152 -10.76 4.55 -25.14
CA ILE A 152 -10.14 5.85 -25.40
C ILE A 152 -9.55 5.78 -26.80
N GLU A 153 -10.10 6.56 -27.73
CA GLU A 153 -9.56 6.69 -29.08
C GLU A 153 -8.59 7.87 -29.13
N VAL A 154 -7.37 7.62 -29.61
CA VAL A 154 -6.29 8.59 -29.64
C VAL A 154 -5.81 8.78 -31.08
N ASP A 155 -5.97 10.00 -31.60
CA ASP A 155 -5.31 10.42 -32.84
C ASP A 155 -3.84 10.72 -32.54
N TRP A 156 -3.04 9.66 -32.46
CA TRP A 156 -1.64 9.73 -32.08
C TRP A 156 -0.77 10.53 -33.05
N ARG A 157 -1.25 10.80 -34.28
CA ARG A 157 -0.54 11.62 -35.26
C ARG A 157 -0.66 13.11 -34.97
N LYS A 158 -1.73 13.54 -34.31
CA LYS A 158 -1.96 14.94 -33.92
C LYS A 158 -1.70 15.19 -32.45
N ASN A 159 -2.12 14.27 -31.59
CA ASN A 159 -1.94 14.35 -30.15
C ASN A 159 -1.57 12.97 -29.58
N PRO A 160 -0.26 12.64 -29.55
CA PRO A 160 0.22 11.34 -29.05
C PRO A 160 0.18 11.20 -27.53
N ALA A 161 -0.12 12.27 -26.79
CA ALA A 161 -0.03 12.30 -25.33
C ALA A 161 -1.37 11.90 -24.68
N VAL A 162 -1.30 10.90 -23.81
CA VAL A 162 -2.47 10.38 -23.08
C VAL A 162 -2.18 10.41 -21.57
N PRO A 163 -2.86 11.28 -20.79
CA PRO A 163 -2.66 11.35 -19.35
C PRO A 163 -3.25 10.11 -18.65
N MET A 164 -2.44 9.45 -17.82
CA MET A 164 -2.73 8.19 -17.14
C MET A 164 -2.15 8.20 -15.72
N SER A 165 -3.01 8.28 -14.70
CA SER A 165 -2.67 8.10 -13.27
C SER A 165 -1.41 8.84 -12.80
N GLY A 166 -1.29 10.14 -13.13
CA GLY A 166 -0.18 10.99 -12.72
C GLY A 166 1.04 11.00 -13.65
N ARG A 167 0.98 10.22 -14.74
CA ARG A 167 1.98 10.21 -15.83
C ARG A 167 1.34 10.40 -17.18
N THR A 168 2.16 10.56 -18.21
CA THR A 168 1.70 10.69 -19.59
C THR A 168 2.29 9.56 -20.43
N LEU A 169 1.39 8.79 -21.04
CA LEU A 169 1.73 7.82 -22.08
C LEU A 169 1.87 8.57 -23.41
N TYR A 170 3.02 8.43 -24.05
CA TYR A 170 3.28 8.97 -25.38
C TYR A 170 3.28 7.84 -26.40
N ILE A 171 2.39 7.94 -27.38
CA ILE A 171 2.29 6.98 -28.49
C ILE A 171 3.21 7.46 -29.61
N GLU A 172 4.23 6.67 -29.93
CA GLU A 172 5.21 6.99 -30.97
C GLU A 172 4.75 6.44 -32.33
N ASN A 173 4.19 5.23 -32.32
CA ASN A 173 3.63 4.60 -33.51
C ASN A 173 2.52 3.63 -33.11
N ALA A 174 1.47 3.52 -33.93
CA ALA A 174 0.42 2.53 -33.72
C ALA A 174 -0.01 1.91 -35.05
N THR A 175 -0.07 0.58 -35.06
CA THR A 175 -0.48 -0.27 -36.19
C THR A 175 -1.67 -1.14 -35.76
N PRO A 176 -2.40 -1.79 -36.69
CA PRO A 176 -3.50 -2.66 -36.30
C PRO A 176 -3.13 -3.79 -35.33
N THR A 177 -1.85 -4.16 -35.24
CA THR A 177 -1.37 -5.31 -34.44
C THR A 177 -0.40 -4.93 -33.33
N SER A 178 0.19 -3.74 -33.35
CA SER A 178 1.18 -3.32 -32.36
C SER A 178 1.17 -1.82 -32.11
N ILE A 179 1.71 -1.44 -30.95
CA ILE A 179 1.91 -0.05 -30.55
C ILE A 179 3.31 0.11 -29.97
N THR A 180 3.97 1.20 -30.34
CA THR A 180 5.23 1.65 -29.73
C THR A 180 4.95 2.90 -28.91
N TYR A 181 5.35 2.88 -27.65
CA TYR A 181 5.02 3.94 -26.68
C TYR A 181 6.14 4.16 -25.68
N SER A 182 6.13 5.32 -25.04
CA SER A 182 6.98 5.63 -23.89
C SER A 182 6.16 6.29 -22.77
N ILE A 183 6.55 6.08 -21.52
CA ILE A 183 5.90 6.68 -20.35
C ILE A 183 6.81 7.76 -19.78
N ARG A 184 6.26 8.96 -19.56
CA ARG A 184 6.96 10.12 -18.98
C ARG A 184 6.21 10.66 -17.78
#